data_AF-A0A7Y0GA35-F1
#
_entry.id   AF-A0A7Y0GA35-F1
#
_cell.length_a   1.000
_cell.length_b   1.000
_cell.length_c   1.000
_cell.angle_alpha   90.00
_cell.angle_beta   90.00
_cell.angle_gamma   90.00
#
_symmetry.space_group_name_H-M   'P 1'
#
loop_
_entity.id
_entity.type
_entity.pdbx_description
1 polymer ?
#
loop_
_entity_poly.entity_id
_entity_poly.type
_entity_poly.pdbx_seq_one_letter_code
_entity_poly.pdbx_strand_id
1 'polypeptide(L)'
;MLTALLLLAMTPAQARHAVKVAPPPVRALLVRQAGCNHFAGEEPYDKERAAYIDAQVRKLRCRSVEADARALKRRYAGNSSVRRLLAEAEHWDTLP
;
A
#
# COMPACT_ATOMS: atom_id res chain seq x y z
N MET A 1 -32.49 -9.49 -14.21
CA MET A 1 -31.38 -10.09 -13.43
C MET A 1 -30.35 -9.01 -13.18
N LEU A 2 -30.44 -8.30 -12.04
CA LEU A 2 -29.38 -7.38 -11.62
C LEU A 2 -28.38 -8.18 -10.78
N THR A 3 -27.29 -8.63 -11.39
CA THR A 3 -26.10 -9.02 -10.62
C THR A 3 -25.49 -7.73 -10.07
N ALA A 4 -25.83 -7.40 -8.82
CA ALA A 4 -25.08 -6.44 -8.03
C ALA A 4 -23.66 -7.01 -7.86
N LEU A 5 -22.74 -6.59 -8.73
CA LEU A 5 -21.31 -6.79 -8.54
C LEU A 5 -20.88 -5.85 -7.41
N LEU A 6 -21.23 -6.19 -6.16
CA LEU A 6 -20.59 -5.60 -5.01
C LEU A 6 -19.10 -5.96 -5.14
N LEU A 7 -18.27 -4.97 -5.48
CA LEU A 7 -16.83 -5.02 -5.21
C LEU A 7 -16.70 -5.09 -3.68
N LEU A 8 -16.81 -6.29 -3.11
CA LEU A 8 -16.55 -6.50 -1.69
C LEU A 8 -15.10 -6.10 -1.46
N ALA A 9 -14.88 -4.96 -0.82
CA ALA A 9 -13.59 -4.59 -0.27
C ALA A 9 -13.10 -5.73 0.66
N MET A 10 -11.79 -5.94 0.75
CA MET A 10 -11.27 -6.93 1.70
C MET A 10 -11.67 -6.57 3.13
N THR A 11 -12.15 -7.54 3.91
CA THR A 11 -12.34 -7.31 5.34
C THR A 11 -10.98 -7.17 6.04
N PRO A 12 -10.88 -6.49 7.20
CA PRO A 12 -9.61 -6.36 7.92
C PRO A 12 -8.98 -7.71 8.28
N ALA A 13 -9.78 -8.75 8.57
CA ALA A 13 -9.27 -10.09 8.82
C ALA A 13 -8.67 -10.75 7.56
N GLN A 14 -9.33 -10.57 6.41
CA GLN A 14 -8.82 -11.05 5.12
C GLN A 14 -7.53 -10.33 4.74
N ALA A 15 -7.47 -9.00 4.96
CA ALA A 15 -6.29 -8.19 4.67
C ALA A 15 -5.10 -8.62 5.53
N ARG A 16 -5.29 -8.77 6.85
CA ARG A 16 -4.27 -9.30 7.76
C ARG A 16 -3.74 -10.65 7.33
N HIS A 17 -4.64 -11.58 6.99
CA HIS A 17 -4.24 -12.91 6.53
C HIS A 17 -3.43 -12.81 5.23
N ALA A 18 -3.91 -12.04 4.25
CA ALA A 18 -3.25 -11.86 2.97
C ALA A 18 -1.85 -11.21 3.13
N VAL A 19 -1.70 -10.20 3.99
CA VAL A 19 -0.39 -9.60 4.33
C VAL A 19 0.57 -10.66 4.88
N LYS A 20 0.11 -11.50 5.82
CA LYS A 20 0.93 -12.55 6.44
C LYS A 20 1.47 -13.56 5.44
N VAL A 21 0.63 -14.00 4.50
CA VAL A 21 0.99 -15.04 3.52
C VAL A 21 1.59 -14.48 2.22
N ALA A 22 1.57 -13.16 2.02
CA ALA A 22 2.09 -12.55 0.80
C ALA A 22 3.60 -12.81 0.63
N PRO A 23 4.11 -12.91 -0.62
CA PRO A 23 5.53 -13.04 -0.87
C PRO A 23 6.36 -11.90 -0.24
N PRO A 24 7.61 -12.13 0.20
CA PRO A 24 8.47 -11.10 0.80
C PRO A 24 8.54 -9.76 0.02
N PRO A 25 8.73 -9.74 -1.32
CA PRO A 25 8.77 -8.46 -2.05
C PRO A 25 7.43 -7.72 -2.03
N VAL A 26 6.30 -8.45 -1.98
CA VAL A 26 4.98 -7.85 -1.86
C VAL A 26 4.86 -7.21 -0.47
N ARG A 27 5.16 -7.95 0.61
CA ARG A 27 5.11 -7.39 1.98
C ARG A 27 5.98 -6.15 2.16
N ALA A 28 7.17 -6.14 1.59
CA ALA A 28 8.07 -4.98 1.62
C ALA A 28 7.47 -3.75 0.93
N LEU A 29 6.75 -3.94 -0.19
CA LEU A 29 6.01 -2.85 -0.83
C LEU A 29 4.83 -2.39 0.03
N LEU A 30 4.05 -3.30 0.63
CA LEU A 30 2.88 -2.95 1.45
C LEU A 30 3.25 -2.02 2.61
N VAL A 31 4.32 -2.35 3.35
CA VAL A 31 4.86 -1.50 4.43
C VAL A 31 5.22 -0.11 3.91
N ARG A 32 5.88 -0.06 2.75
CA ARG A 32 6.38 1.18 2.16
C ARG A 32 5.26 2.06 1.61
N GLN A 33 4.28 1.47 0.93
CA GLN A 33 3.09 2.16 0.44
C GLN A 33 2.31 2.77 1.61
N ALA A 34 2.07 2.00 2.67
CA ALA A 34 1.41 2.51 3.87
C ALA A 34 2.15 3.71 4.47
N GLY A 35 3.47 3.60 4.67
CA GLY A 35 4.27 4.72 5.15
C GLY A 35 4.23 5.94 4.23
N CYS A 36 4.28 5.74 2.91
CA CYS A 36 4.18 6.86 1.96
C CYS A 36 2.83 7.55 2.01
N ASN A 37 1.74 6.79 2.10
CA ASN A 37 0.40 7.33 2.23
C ASN A 37 0.20 8.06 3.56
N HIS A 38 0.75 7.52 4.66
CA HIS A 38 0.77 8.18 5.97
C HIS A 38 1.39 9.58 5.87
N PHE A 39 2.63 9.68 5.39
CA PHE A 39 3.33 10.97 5.31
C PHE A 39 2.77 11.91 4.25
N ALA A 40 2.17 11.40 3.17
CA ALA A 40 1.54 12.24 2.15
C ALA A 40 0.28 12.95 2.65
N GLY A 41 -0.37 12.43 3.70
CA GLY A 41 -1.56 13.03 4.32
C GLY A 41 -1.25 14.01 5.44
N GLU A 42 0.03 14.24 5.77
CA GLU A 42 0.41 15.11 6.88
C GLU A 42 0.77 16.53 6.45
N GLU A 43 0.16 17.51 7.11
CA GLU A 43 0.57 18.92 7.00
C GLU A 43 1.60 19.26 8.09
N PRO A 44 2.73 19.91 7.75
CA PRO A 44 3.71 20.31 8.74
C PRO A 44 3.20 21.50 9.58
N TYR A 45 3.14 21.34 10.89
CA TYR A 45 2.79 22.44 11.82
C TYR A 45 3.99 23.32 12.20
N ASP A 46 5.21 22.84 11.98
CA ASP A 46 6.44 23.59 12.16
C ASP A 46 7.57 23.09 11.24
N LYS A 47 8.74 23.73 11.36
CA LYS A 47 9.93 23.41 10.54
C LYS A 47 10.53 22.05 10.87
N GLU A 48 10.46 21.62 12.13
CA GLU A 48 11.00 20.32 12.55
C GLU A 48 10.17 19.18 11.96
N ARG A 49 8.84 19.31 12.02
CA ARG A 49 7.92 18.37 11.40
C ARG A 49 8.08 18.33 9.89
N ALA A 50 8.23 19.49 9.23
CA ALA A 50 8.49 19.53 7.79
C ALA A 50 9.76 18.76 7.41
N ALA A 51 10.88 19.00 8.12
CA ALA A 51 12.13 18.29 7.87
C ALA A 51 12.02 16.78 8.13
N TYR A 52 11.25 16.38 9.14
CA TYR A 52 10.98 14.98 9.46
C TYR A 52 10.19 14.28 8.36
N ILE A 53 9.06 14.85 7.92
CA ILE A 53 8.21 14.32 6.83
C ILE A 53 9.06 14.12 5.57
N ASP A 54 9.82 15.15 5.19
CA ASP A 54 10.73 15.12 4.05
C ASP A 54 11.78 14.00 4.14
N ALA A 55 12.36 13.78 5.32
CA ALA A 55 13.31 12.71 5.55
C ALA A 55 12.65 11.33 5.39
N GLN A 56 11.44 11.13 5.90
CA GLN A 56 10.71 9.86 5.78
C GLN A 56 10.28 9.59 4.34
N VAL A 57 9.76 10.58 3.62
CA VAL A 57 9.38 10.46 2.20
C VAL A 57 10.57 10.03 1.34
N ARG A 58 11.78 10.58 1.60
CA ARG A 58 13.01 10.16 0.93
C ARG A 58 13.44 8.75 1.34
N LYS A 59 13.46 8.44 2.65
CA LYS A 59 13.85 7.13 3.19
C LYS A 59 12.97 6.01 2.64
N LEU A 60 11.66 6.25 2.56
CA LEU A 60 10.67 5.33 2.02
C LEU A 60 10.65 5.31 0.48
N ARG A 61 11.44 6.15 -0.20
CA ARG A 61 11.50 6.23 -1.67
C ARG A 61 10.12 6.41 -2.29
N CYS A 62 9.29 7.29 -1.74
CA CYS A 62 7.89 7.42 -2.17
C CYS A 62 7.73 7.81 -3.64
N ARG A 63 8.72 8.51 -4.22
CA ARG A 63 8.75 8.82 -5.66
C ARG A 63 8.72 7.60 -6.58
N SER A 64 9.17 6.42 -6.12
CA SER A 64 9.16 5.19 -6.93
C SER A 64 8.09 4.18 -6.53
N VAL A 65 7.32 4.43 -5.46
CA VAL A 65 6.45 3.41 -4.86
C VAL A 65 5.38 2.90 -5.83
N GLU A 66 4.79 3.79 -6.63
CA GLU A 66 3.81 3.38 -7.63
C GLU A 66 4.41 2.57 -8.78
N ALA A 67 5.61 2.94 -9.25
CA ALA A 67 6.30 2.21 -10.31
C ALA A 67 6.66 0.79 -9.83
N ASP A 68 7.10 0.68 -8.57
CA ASP A 68 7.39 -0.58 -7.90
C ASP A 68 6.11 -1.42 -7.72
N ALA A 69 4.98 -0.79 -7.36
CA ALA A 69 3.67 -1.43 -7.29
C ALA A 69 3.22 -1.97 -8.65
N ARG A 70 3.34 -1.18 -9.72
CA ARG A 70 3.04 -1.62 -11.10
C ARG A 70 3.93 -2.78 -11.52
N ALA A 71 5.21 -2.78 -11.16
CA ALA A 71 6.12 -3.89 -11.44
C ALA A 71 5.68 -5.18 -10.72
N LEU A 72 5.27 -5.10 -9.45
CA LEU A 72 4.76 -6.25 -8.72
C LEU A 72 3.40 -6.73 -9.24
N LYS A 73 2.48 -5.82 -9.61
CA LYS A 73 1.21 -6.18 -10.25
C LYS A 73 1.43 -6.98 -11.56
N ARG A 74 2.46 -6.62 -12.36
CA ARG A 74 2.86 -7.40 -13.55
C ARG A 74 3.48 -8.75 -13.19
N ARG A 75 4.43 -8.77 -12.24
CA ARG A 75 5.10 -10.00 -11.80
C ARG A 75 4.13 -11.05 -11.26
N TYR A 76 3.08 -10.61 -10.57
CA TYR A 76 2.07 -11.47 -9.95
C TYR A 76 0.73 -11.44 -10.71
N ALA A 77 0.74 -11.20 -12.02
CA ALA A 77 -0.48 -11.07 -12.83
C ALA A 77 -1.44 -12.28 -12.71
N GLY A 78 -0.89 -13.50 -12.58
CA GLY A 78 -1.65 -14.73 -12.41
C GLY A 78 -2.13 -15.02 -10.98
N ASN A 79 -1.77 -14.20 -9.99
CA ASN A 79 -2.17 -14.38 -8.60
C ASN A 79 -3.21 -13.32 -8.20
N SER A 80 -4.48 -13.69 -8.28
CA SER A 80 -5.62 -12.80 -7.97
C SER A 80 -5.59 -12.26 -6.55
N SER A 81 -5.16 -13.07 -5.57
CA SER A 81 -5.02 -12.66 -4.17
C SER A 81 -3.98 -11.56 -4.00
N VAL A 82 -2.79 -11.73 -4.58
CA VAL A 82 -1.73 -10.70 -4.55
C VAL A 82 -2.15 -9.45 -5.31
N ARG A 83 -2.83 -9.58 -6.45
CA ARG A 83 -3.33 -8.42 -7.20
C ARG A 83 -4.35 -7.60 -6.41
N ARG A 84 -5.29 -8.27 -5.74
CA ARG A 84 -6.28 -7.60 -4.88
C ARG A 84 -5.57 -6.92 -3.72
N LEU A 85 -4.66 -7.62 -3.04
CA LEU A 85 -3.87 -7.08 -1.94
C LEU A 85 -3.08 -5.82 -2.35
N LEU A 86 -2.44 -5.84 -3.52
CA LEU A 86 -1.71 -4.70 -4.07
C LEU A 86 -2.62 -3.53 -4.47
N ALA A 87 -3.89 -3.77 -4.78
CA ALA A 87 -4.86 -2.71 -5.08
C ALA A 87 -5.38 -2.06 -3.79
N GLU A 88 -5.75 -2.88 -2.79
CA GLU A 88 -6.18 -2.37 -1.48
C GLU A 88 -5.09 -1.50 -0.83
N ALA A 89 -3.83 -1.93 -0.93
CA ALA A 89 -2.70 -1.23 -0.36
C ALA A 89 -2.46 0.18 -0.90
N GLU A 90 -2.97 0.51 -2.10
CA GLU A 90 -2.86 1.87 -2.67
C GLU A 90 -3.56 2.90 -1.77
N HIS A 91 -4.48 2.47 -0.91
CA HIS A 91 -5.30 3.35 -0.05
C HIS A 91 -5.00 3.20 1.44
N TRP A 92 -4.04 2.35 1.82
CA TRP A 92 -3.69 2.14 3.22
C TRP A 92 -2.75 3.23 3.71
N ASP A 93 -3.06 3.89 4.81
CA ASP A 93 -2.11 4.75 5.55
C ASP A 93 -1.31 3.95 6.59
N THR A 94 -1.82 2.79 6.99
CA THR A 94 -1.26 1.88 7.97
C THR A 94 -1.55 0.44 7.53
N LEU A 95 -0.76 -0.53 8.00
CA LEU A 95 -1.05 -1.93 7.70
C LEU A 95 -2.27 -2.41 8.51
N PRO A 96 -3.20 -3.15 7.88
CA PRO A 96 -4.40 -3.67 8.54
C PRO A 96 -4.12 -4.80 9.53
#